data_AF-A0A9Y4N7X8-F1
#
_entry.id   AF-A0A9Y4N7X8-F1
#
_cell.length_a   1.000
_cell.length_b   1.000
_cell.length_c   1.000
_cell.angle_alpha   90.00
_cell.angle_beta   90.00
_cell.angle_gamma   90.00
#
_symmetry.space_group_name_H-M   'P 1'
#
loop_
_entity.id
_entity.type
_entity.pdbx_description
1 polymer ?
#
loop_
_entity_poly.entity_id
_entity_poly.type
_entity_poly.pdbx_seq_one_letter_code
_entity_poly.pdbx_strand_id
1 'polypeptide(L)'
;MASVEAGLQEPVQRRIVLFGRPGVGKSESGNTILGSRKFKSASGFDSVSTECVSESALVDDRQVHVVDTPGFTDEVLTPEQLYLEIMKTLVRASPGPHAFVIVVRIGRVSEADKKLFELLPKLFGEEASKYLMVLFTHGDELRGSSMDQLIQSNCWVSDLVSMCGGRYSVFNNAQREQRLQVRELLNKIDDMVEANGGEHYTSDMFRMAETFIREEQNRAAKSAAGKNPRGGSLLYRFPKIKED
;
A
#
# COMPACT_ATOMS: atom_id res chain seq x y z
N MET A 1 -1.45 49.73 -17.51
CA MET A 1 -2.04 48.73 -16.59
C MET A 1 -1.47 47.38 -16.98
N ALA A 2 -0.57 46.84 -16.17
CA ALA A 2 0.00 45.52 -16.43
C ALA A 2 -1.00 44.47 -15.95
N SER A 3 -1.54 43.68 -16.88
CA SER A 3 -2.31 42.49 -16.58
C SER A 3 -1.35 41.46 -15.97
N VAL A 4 -1.62 41.07 -14.73
CA VAL A 4 -0.94 39.94 -14.09
C VAL A 4 -1.63 38.69 -14.60
N GLU A 5 -1.02 37.99 -15.56
CA GLU A 5 -1.43 36.63 -15.89
C GLU A 5 -1.07 35.74 -14.70
N ALA A 6 -2.08 35.37 -13.91
CA ALA A 6 -1.94 34.30 -12.94
C ALA A 6 -1.68 33.00 -13.71
N GLY A 7 -0.42 32.57 -13.77
CA GLY A 7 -0.07 31.27 -14.34
C GLY A 7 -0.87 30.19 -13.61
N LEU A 8 -1.71 29.47 -14.35
CA LEU A 8 -2.39 28.27 -13.86
C LEU A 8 -1.30 27.23 -13.57
N GLN A 9 -0.88 27.15 -12.31
CA GLN A 9 0.02 26.10 -11.87
C GLN A 9 -0.72 24.77 -11.98
N GLU A 10 -0.20 23.86 -12.79
CA GLU A 10 -0.78 22.52 -12.95
C GLU A 10 -0.97 21.86 -11.58
N PRO A 11 -2.13 21.23 -11.31
CA PRO A 11 -2.42 20.66 -10.00
C PRO A 11 -1.41 19.57 -9.67
N VAL A 12 -0.95 19.60 -8.42
CA VAL A 12 0.00 18.61 -7.90
C VAL A 12 -0.59 17.21 -8.03
N GLN A 13 0.14 16.31 -8.68
CA GLN A 13 -0.34 14.94 -8.92
C GLN A 13 -0.01 14.02 -7.75
N ARG A 14 -0.97 13.19 -7.35
CA ARG A 14 -0.78 12.11 -6.38
C ARG A 14 -1.33 10.80 -6.93
N ARG A 15 -0.53 9.75 -6.87
CA ARG A 15 -0.85 8.41 -7.39
C ARG A 15 -0.74 7.43 -6.24
N ILE A 16 -1.88 6.91 -5.82
CA ILE A 16 -2.05 6.16 -4.58
C ILE A 16 -2.49 4.76 -4.94
N VAL A 17 -1.76 3.75 -4.48
CA VAL A 17 -2.13 2.34 -4.67
C VAL A 17 -2.62 1.80 -3.33
N LEU A 18 -3.84 1.24 -3.31
CA LEU A 18 -4.43 0.66 -2.11
C LEU A 18 -4.19 -0.85 -2.07
N PHE A 19 -3.63 -1.36 -0.98
CA PHE A 19 -3.34 -2.78 -0.75
C PHE A 19 -4.02 -3.32 0.50
N GLY A 20 -4.14 -4.63 0.61
CA GLY A 20 -4.72 -5.29 1.78
C GLY A 20 -5.66 -6.43 1.40
N ARG A 21 -6.14 -7.16 2.40
CA ARG A 21 -7.00 -8.32 2.17
C ARG A 21 -8.37 -7.96 1.58
N PRO A 22 -9.14 -8.96 1.12
CA PRO A 22 -10.54 -8.77 0.80
C PRO A 22 -11.34 -8.21 2.00
N GLY A 23 -12.28 -7.31 1.74
CA GLY A 23 -13.25 -6.83 2.73
C GLY A 23 -12.73 -5.85 3.79
N VAL A 24 -11.47 -5.41 3.71
CA VAL A 24 -10.91 -4.38 4.62
C VAL A 24 -11.34 -2.95 4.27
N GLY A 25 -12.09 -2.77 3.19
CA GLY A 25 -12.63 -1.47 2.77
C GLY A 25 -11.73 -0.66 1.83
N LYS A 26 -10.94 -1.31 0.97
CA LYS A 26 -10.07 -0.63 -0.02
C LYS A 26 -10.88 0.23 -0.99
N SER A 27 -11.88 -0.37 -1.65
CA SER A 27 -12.75 0.31 -2.62
C SER A 27 -13.55 1.43 -1.97
N GLU A 28 -14.09 1.22 -0.76
CA GLU A 28 -14.70 2.29 0.05
C GLU A 28 -13.73 3.43 0.35
N SER A 29 -12.50 3.12 0.77
CA SER A 29 -11.48 4.13 1.04
C SER A 29 -11.09 4.89 -0.23
N GLY A 30 -10.99 4.23 -1.39
CA GLY A 30 -10.77 4.88 -2.68
C GLY A 30 -11.90 5.84 -3.03
N ASN A 31 -13.15 5.43 -2.83
CA ASN A 31 -14.33 6.29 -3.00
C ASN A 31 -14.31 7.48 -2.04
N THR A 32 -13.92 7.26 -0.77
CA THR A 32 -13.74 8.33 0.22
C THR A 32 -12.66 9.30 -0.24
N ILE A 33 -11.49 8.83 -0.66
CA ILE A 33 -10.40 9.69 -1.16
C ILE A 33 -10.91 10.56 -2.32
N LEU A 34 -11.49 9.94 -3.34
CA LEU A 34 -11.95 10.61 -4.56
C LEU A 34 -13.25 11.42 -4.39
N GLY A 35 -13.88 11.38 -3.21
CA GLY A 35 -15.12 12.13 -2.92
C GLY A 35 -16.35 11.69 -3.71
N SER A 36 -16.30 10.53 -4.38
CA SER A 36 -17.39 10.02 -5.22
C SER A 36 -17.34 8.49 -5.32
N ARG A 37 -18.47 7.85 -5.65
CA ARG A 37 -18.56 6.39 -5.81
C ARG A 37 -18.07 5.98 -7.21
N LYS A 38 -16.77 5.77 -7.35
CA LYS A 38 -16.15 5.33 -8.62
C LYS A 38 -15.81 3.84 -8.64
N PHE A 39 -15.36 3.31 -7.50
CA PHE A 39 -15.13 1.89 -7.33
C PHE A 39 -16.41 1.19 -6.89
N LYS A 40 -16.68 0.02 -7.47
CA LYS A 40 -17.76 -0.86 -7.02
C LYS A 40 -17.41 -1.38 -5.64
N SER A 41 -18.17 -0.95 -4.66
CA SER A 41 -17.99 -1.28 -3.26
C SER A 41 -19.31 -1.89 -2.82
N ALA A 42 -19.39 -3.22 -2.87
CA ALA A 42 -20.62 -3.92 -2.54
C ALA A 42 -20.49 -4.59 -1.17
N SER A 43 -21.54 -4.45 -0.38
CA SER A 43 -21.75 -5.09 0.91
C SER A 43 -22.27 -6.53 0.75
N GLY A 44 -21.94 -7.20 -0.37
CA GLY A 44 -22.41 -8.55 -0.72
C GLY A 44 -21.37 -9.64 -0.47
N PHE A 45 -21.79 -10.89 -0.51
CA PHE A 45 -20.92 -12.06 -0.26
C PHE A 45 -19.89 -12.32 -1.38
N ASP A 46 -20.12 -11.77 -2.58
CA ASP A 46 -19.32 -12.06 -3.79
C ASP A 46 -18.53 -10.85 -4.35
N SER A 47 -18.52 -9.71 -3.64
CA SER A 47 -18.06 -8.43 -4.20
C SER A 47 -16.64 -8.05 -3.80
N VAL A 48 -15.70 -8.97 -3.97
CA VAL A 48 -14.27 -8.66 -3.86
C VAL A 48 -13.76 -8.26 -5.23
N SER A 49 -13.02 -7.14 -5.32
CA SER A 49 -12.35 -6.73 -6.56
C SER A 49 -11.50 -7.88 -7.10
N THR A 50 -11.75 -8.30 -8.33
CA THR A 50 -11.02 -9.38 -9.02
C THR A 50 -9.91 -8.85 -9.93
N GLU A 51 -9.93 -7.55 -10.23
CA GLU A 51 -8.94 -6.87 -11.07
C GLU A 51 -8.50 -5.54 -10.45
N CYS A 52 -7.33 -5.04 -10.86
CA CYS A 52 -6.89 -3.70 -10.53
C CYS A 52 -7.69 -2.67 -11.33
N VAL A 53 -8.38 -1.76 -10.64
CA VAL A 53 -9.15 -0.67 -11.24
C VAL A 53 -8.54 0.65 -10.79
N SER A 54 -8.49 1.64 -11.67
CA SER A 54 -7.96 2.95 -11.30
C SER A 54 -8.87 4.10 -11.74
N GLU A 55 -8.95 5.11 -10.89
CA GLU A 55 -9.87 6.24 -11.02
C GLU A 55 -9.18 7.52 -10.54
N SER A 56 -9.58 8.66 -11.10
CA SER A 56 -8.97 9.96 -10.77
C SER A 56 -10.00 11.04 -10.44
N ALA A 57 -9.65 11.98 -9.57
CA ALA A 57 -10.44 13.18 -9.30
C ALA A 57 -9.55 14.33 -8.83
N LEU A 58 -10.03 15.57 -9.01
CA LEU A 58 -9.44 16.74 -8.36
C LEU A 58 -9.93 16.78 -6.91
N VAL A 59 -9.02 16.77 -5.94
CA VAL A 59 -9.34 16.72 -4.50
C VAL A 59 -8.41 17.67 -3.75
N ASP A 60 -8.96 18.70 -3.09
CA ASP A 60 -8.17 19.72 -2.38
C ASP A 60 -6.99 20.23 -3.27
N ASP A 61 -7.32 20.68 -4.48
CA ASP A 61 -6.38 21.21 -5.50
C ASP A 61 -5.28 20.25 -5.99
N ARG A 62 -5.40 18.95 -5.66
CA ARG A 62 -4.51 17.88 -6.12
C ARG A 62 -5.20 17.01 -7.16
N GLN A 63 -4.49 16.66 -8.23
CA GLN A 63 -4.95 15.63 -9.16
C GLN A 63 -4.64 14.26 -8.55
N VAL A 64 -5.65 13.66 -7.91
CA VAL A 64 -5.50 12.38 -7.21
C VAL A 64 -5.93 11.23 -8.10
N HIS A 65 -5.03 10.28 -8.30
CA HIS A 65 -5.25 9.01 -8.95
C HIS A 65 -5.17 7.89 -7.91
N VAL A 66 -6.21 7.05 -7.83
CA VAL A 66 -6.25 5.91 -6.91
C VAL A 66 -6.32 4.63 -7.73
N VAL A 67 -5.46 3.67 -7.41
CA VAL A 67 -5.51 2.30 -7.91
C VAL A 67 -6.05 1.41 -6.78
N ASP A 68 -7.26 0.88 -6.97
CA ASP A 68 -7.81 -0.18 -6.14
C ASP A 68 -7.32 -1.53 -6.65
N THR A 69 -6.89 -2.39 -5.73
CA THR A 69 -6.29 -3.69 -6.05
C THR A 69 -7.16 -4.84 -5.57
N PRO A 70 -7.09 -6.01 -6.22
CA PRO A 70 -7.66 -7.23 -5.67
C PRO A 70 -7.16 -7.48 -4.25
N GLY A 71 -8.02 -8.07 -3.42
CA GLY A 71 -7.61 -8.44 -2.08
C GLY A 71 -6.63 -9.62 -2.11
N PHE A 72 -5.53 -9.52 -1.35
CA PHE A 72 -4.61 -10.64 -1.19
C PHE A 72 -5.25 -11.75 -0.34
N THR A 73 -5.56 -12.88 -0.97
CA THR A 73 -6.06 -14.11 -0.35
C THR A 73 -4.92 -15.08 -0.07
N ASP A 74 -5.16 -16.13 0.73
CA ASP A 74 -4.16 -17.19 0.96
C ASP A 74 -3.63 -17.81 -0.35
N GLU A 75 -4.43 -17.83 -1.42
CA GLU A 75 -4.03 -18.33 -2.75
C GLU A 75 -3.07 -17.39 -3.51
N VAL A 76 -3.03 -16.10 -3.14
CA VAL A 76 -2.23 -15.03 -3.78
C VAL A 76 -1.02 -14.64 -2.91
N LEU A 77 -0.94 -15.11 -1.66
CA LEU A 77 0.09 -14.74 -0.68
C LEU A 77 1.43 -15.50 -0.85
N THR A 78 1.78 -15.96 -2.05
CA THR A 78 3.19 -16.31 -2.33
C THR A 78 3.99 -15.05 -2.66
N PRO A 79 5.29 -14.97 -2.32
CA PRO A 79 6.14 -13.83 -2.71
C PRO A 79 6.06 -13.53 -4.22
N GLU A 80 6.04 -14.57 -5.04
CA GLU A 80 6.03 -14.47 -6.50
C GLU A 80 4.72 -13.90 -7.05
N GLN A 81 3.57 -14.35 -6.55
CA GLN A 81 2.28 -13.81 -6.97
C GLN A 81 2.09 -12.38 -6.47
N LEU A 82 2.47 -12.10 -5.23
CA LEU A 82 2.37 -10.76 -4.66
C LEU A 82 3.27 -9.77 -5.42
N TYR A 83 4.46 -10.19 -5.84
CA TYR A 83 5.32 -9.41 -6.73
C TYR A 83 4.63 -9.07 -8.06
N LEU A 84 4.03 -10.07 -8.72
CA LEU A 84 3.33 -9.87 -10.00
C LEU A 84 2.14 -8.91 -9.86
N GLU A 85 1.38 -9.01 -8.76
CA GLU A 85 0.29 -8.09 -8.47
C GLU A 85 0.81 -6.66 -8.25
N ILE A 86 1.90 -6.46 -7.50
CA ILE A 86 2.51 -5.14 -7.32
C ILE A 86 2.98 -4.58 -8.67
N MET A 87 3.61 -5.38 -9.53
CA MET A 87 4.03 -4.94 -10.88
C MET A 87 2.85 -4.43 -11.71
N LYS A 88 1.70 -5.11 -11.67
CA LYS A 88 0.49 -4.64 -12.36
C LYS A 88 0.06 -3.27 -11.83
N THR A 89 0.21 -3.01 -10.52
CA THR A 89 -0.12 -1.70 -9.95
C THR A 89 0.83 -0.59 -10.40
N LEU A 90 2.12 -0.87 -10.59
CA LEU A 90 3.09 0.12 -11.08
C LEU A 90 2.71 0.61 -12.48
N VAL A 91 2.27 -0.29 -13.36
CA VAL A 91 1.79 0.06 -14.70
C VAL A 91 0.54 0.94 -14.62
N ARG A 92 -0.41 0.60 -13.73
CA ARG A 92 -1.63 1.38 -13.52
C ARG A 92 -1.36 2.75 -12.89
N ALA A 93 -0.31 2.86 -12.08
CA ALA A 93 0.11 4.09 -11.42
C ALA A 93 1.26 4.81 -12.15
N SER A 94 1.46 4.56 -13.46
CA SER A 94 2.55 5.16 -14.26
C SER A 94 2.60 6.69 -14.13
N PRO A 95 3.80 7.31 -14.06
CA PRO A 95 5.15 6.70 -14.12
C PRO A 95 5.57 5.91 -12.86
N GLY A 96 4.76 5.95 -11.81
CA GLY A 96 4.94 5.17 -10.59
C GLY A 96 4.17 5.78 -9.42
N PRO A 97 3.83 5.00 -8.40
CA PRO A 97 3.03 5.48 -7.28
C PRO A 97 3.83 6.42 -6.38
N HIS A 98 3.15 7.46 -5.89
CA HIS A 98 3.67 8.32 -4.84
C HIS A 98 3.45 7.72 -3.45
N ALA A 99 2.42 6.89 -3.30
CA ALA A 99 2.11 6.23 -2.05
C ALA A 99 1.56 4.83 -2.29
N PHE A 100 2.06 3.89 -1.52
CA PHE A 100 1.46 2.58 -1.32
C PHE A 100 0.78 2.58 0.05
N VAL A 101 -0.54 2.41 0.06
CA VAL A 101 -1.36 2.50 1.26
C VAL A 101 -1.89 1.12 1.62
N ILE A 102 -1.44 0.59 2.74
CA ILE A 102 -1.84 -0.71 3.26
C ILE A 102 -3.09 -0.52 4.12
N VAL A 103 -4.23 -1.00 3.62
CA VAL A 103 -5.53 -0.84 4.26
C VAL A 103 -5.77 -1.98 5.25
N VAL A 104 -6.01 -1.61 6.50
CA VAL A 104 -6.22 -2.54 7.61
C VAL A 104 -7.52 -2.19 8.32
N ARG A 105 -8.38 -3.17 8.59
CA ARG A 105 -9.60 -2.93 9.37
C ARG A 105 -9.28 -2.90 10.87
N ILE A 106 -9.80 -1.92 11.60
CA ILE A 106 -9.70 -1.86 13.06
C ILE A 106 -10.35 -3.08 13.72
N GLY A 107 -9.77 -3.55 14.83
CA GLY A 107 -10.33 -4.62 15.66
C GLY A 107 -10.03 -6.05 15.23
N ARG A 108 -9.55 -6.31 14.00
CA ARG A 108 -9.25 -7.67 13.54
C ARG A 108 -7.98 -7.76 12.70
N VAL A 109 -6.97 -8.48 13.23
CA VAL A 109 -5.80 -8.94 12.47
C VAL A 109 -5.93 -10.45 12.29
N SER A 110 -6.14 -10.91 11.06
CA SER A 110 -6.21 -12.33 10.71
C SER A 110 -4.84 -12.92 10.39
N GLU A 111 -4.74 -14.24 10.32
CA GLU A 111 -3.51 -14.92 9.88
C GLU A 111 -3.07 -14.50 8.48
N ALA A 112 -4.02 -14.24 7.58
CA ALA A 112 -3.70 -13.74 6.24
C ALA A 112 -3.16 -12.29 6.27
N ASP A 113 -3.56 -11.47 7.26
CA ASP A 113 -3.00 -10.13 7.43
C ASP A 113 -1.54 -10.24 7.90
N LYS A 114 -1.27 -11.14 8.87
CA LYS A 114 0.09 -11.41 9.34
C LYS A 114 1.01 -11.88 8.21
N LYS A 115 0.55 -12.85 7.40
CA LYS A 115 1.29 -13.32 6.21
C LYS A 115 1.60 -12.17 5.25
N LEU A 116 0.63 -11.30 4.97
CA LEU A 116 0.87 -10.12 4.15
C LEU A 116 1.94 -9.22 4.77
N PHE A 117 1.84 -8.93 6.08
CA PHE A 117 2.80 -8.09 6.79
C PHE A 117 4.22 -8.67 6.80
N GLU A 118 4.36 -10.00 6.86
CA GLU A 118 5.67 -10.68 6.73
C GLU A 118 6.27 -10.59 5.32
N LEU A 119 5.43 -10.52 4.29
CA LEU A 119 5.86 -10.48 2.89
C LEU A 119 6.22 -9.07 2.43
N LEU A 120 5.55 -8.05 2.96
CA LEU A 120 5.76 -6.65 2.56
C LEU A 120 7.25 -6.22 2.65
N PRO A 121 7.98 -6.45 3.77
CA PRO A 121 9.41 -6.12 3.83
C PRO A 121 10.25 -6.86 2.80
N LYS A 122 9.88 -8.11 2.47
CA LYS A 122 10.57 -8.97 1.50
C LYS A 122 10.30 -8.59 0.04
N LEU A 123 9.43 -7.62 -0.22
CA LEU A 123 9.09 -7.19 -1.57
C LEU A 123 9.51 -5.75 -1.81
N PHE A 124 9.23 -4.91 -0.82
CA PHE A 124 9.46 -3.48 -0.88
C PHE A 124 10.92 -3.13 -0.51
N GLY A 125 11.61 -3.98 0.26
CA GLY A 125 12.94 -3.66 0.77
C GLY A 125 12.92 -2.38 1.62
N GLU A 126 14.10 -1.89 2.00
CA GLU A 126 14.19 -0.68 2.82
C GLU A 126 13.79 0.58 2.05
N GLU A 127 14.11 0.67 0.76
CA GLU A 127 13.86 1.87 -0.04
C GLU A 127 12.37 2.11 -0.31
N ALA A 128 11.59 1.07 -0.57
CA ALA A 128 10.17 1.27 -0.82
C ALA A 128 9.36 1.49 0.46
N SER A 129 9.92 1.16 1.63
CA SER A 129 9.32 1.51 2.93
C SER A 129 9.03 3.01 3.04
N LYS A 130 9.87 3.84 2.41
CA LYS A 130 9.73 5.31 2.37
C LYS A 130 8.47 5.79 1.65
N TYR A 131 7.83 4.93 0.86
CA TYR A 131 6.59 5.20 0.12
C TYR A 131 5.38 4.47 0.70
N LEU A 132 5.56 3.74 1.81
CA LEU A 132 4.49 2.98 2.48
C LEU A 132 3.84 3.79 3.59
N MET A 133 2.52 3.62 3.72
CA MET A 133 1.68 4.16 4.78
C MET A 133 0.57 3.16 5.13
N VAL A 134 0.13 3.14 6.39
CA VAL A 134 -1.03 2.34 6.81
C VAL A 134 -2.31 3.19 6.80
N LEU A 135 -3.41 2.65 6.29
CA LEU A 135 -4.74 3.24 6.43
C LEU A 135 -5.64 2.31 7.23
N PHE A 136 -6.02 2.73 8.43
CA PHE A 136 -6.97 2.02 9.26
C PHE A 136 -8.41 2.39 8.87
N THR A 137 -9.25 1.40 8.59
CA THR A 137 -10.68 1.61 8.30
C THR A 137 -11.55 1.21 9.48
N HIS A 138 -12.83 1.60 9.43
CA HIS A 138 -13.78 1.42 10.53
C HIS A 138 -13.37 2.23 11.76
N GLY A 139 -12.95 3.49 11.56
CA GLY A 139 -12.55 4.39 12.65
C GLY A 139 -13.63 4.62 13.71
N ASP A 140 -14.90 4.41 13.37
CA ASP A 140 -16.02 4.38 14.29
C ASP A 140 -15.91 3.25 15.34
N GLU A 141 -15.19 2.16 15.04
CA GLU A 141 -14.93 1.08 15.98
C GLU A 141 -13.90 1.43 17.07
N LEU A 142 -13.22 2.60 16.99
CA LEU A 142 -12.30 3.04 18.06
C LEU A 142 -13.02 3.30 19.38
N ARG A 143 -14.31 3.67 19.36
CA ARG A 143 -15.16 3.88 20.56
C ARG A 143 -14.51 4.77 21.64
N GLY A 144 -13.73 5.78 21.23
CA GLY A 144 -13.02 6.69 22.13
C GLY A 144 -11.63 6.23 22.59
N SER A 145 -11.18 5.04 22.18
CA SER A 145 -9.81 4.57 22.38
C SER A 145 -8.82 5.35 21.51
N SER A 146 -7.59 5.52 22.00
CA SER A 146 -6.50 6.08 21.19
C SER A 146 -6.03 5.06 20.15
N MET A 147 -5.87 5.51 18.90
CA MET A 147 -5.31 4.68 17.83
C MET A 147 -3.87 4.23 18.16
N ASP A 148 -3.06 5.10 18.78
CA ASP A 148 -1.68 4.76 19.16
C ASP A 148 -1.65 3.63 20.20
N GLN A 149 -2.55 3.65 21.19
CA GLN A 149 -2.67 2.58 22.17
C GLN A 149 -3.08 1.26 21.50
N LEU A 150 -4.01 1.32 20.54
CA LEU A 150 -4.43 0.14 19.79
C LEU A 150 -3.28 -0.45 18.96
N ILE A 151 -2.49 0.39 18.29
CA ILE A 151 -1.30 -0.03 17.52
C ILE A 151 -0.30 -0.72 18.45
N GLN A 152 0.03 -0.09 19.59
CA GLN A 152 0.99 -0.63 20.56
C GLN A 152 0.53 -1.94 21.22
N SER A 153 -0.78 -2.17 21.30
CA SER A 153 -1.33 -3.40 21.90
C SER A 153 -1.14 -4.66 21.04
N ASN A 154 -0.78 -4.51 19.75
CA ASN A 154 -0.64 -5.64 18.83
C ASN A 154 0.70 -5.56 18.09
N CYS A 155 1.62 -6.49 18.36
CA CYS A 155 2.97 -6.49 17.78
C CYS A 155 2.96 -6.46 16.24
N TRP A 156 2.07 -7.20 15.59
CA TRP A 156 1.98 -7.23 14.12
C TRP A 156 1.60 -5.87 13.52
N VAL A 157 0.68 -5.17 14.18
CA VAL A 157 0.25 -3.83 13.75
C VAL A 157 1.34 -2.80 14.05
N SER A 158 1.95 -2.89 15.23
CA SER A 158 3.07 -2.03 15.62
C SER A 158 4.24 -2.18 14.65
N ASP A 159 4.62 -3.41 14.29
CA ASP A 159 5.71 -3.68 13.36
C ASP A 159 5.39 -3.18 11.95
N LEU A 160 4.15 -3.36 11.49
CA LEU A 160 3.68 -2.81 10.22
C LEU A 160 3.80 -1.28 10.18
N VAL A 161 3.32 -0.58 11.22
CA VAL A 161 3.38 0.88 11.31
C VAL A 161 4.83 1.35 11.42
N SER A 162 5.67 0.64 12.17
CA SER A 162 7.10 0.91 12.28
C SER A 162 7.82 0.79 10.93
N MET A 163 7.53 -0.27 10.17
CA MET A 163 8.02 -0.46 8.81
C MET A 163 7.57 0.69 7.88
N CYS A 164 6.37 1.23 8.08
CA CYS A 164 5.88 2.42 7.39
C CYS A 164 6.42 3.74 7.99
N GLY A 165 7.50 3.71 8.78
CA GLY A 165 8.10 4.92 9.37
C GLY A 165 7.16 5.67 10.32
N GLY A 166 6.23 4.98 10.98
CA GLY A 166 5.21 5.59 11.84
C GLY A 166 4.04 6.21 11.08
N ARG A 167 4.00 6.13 9.74
CA ARG A 167 2.97 6.76 8.91
C ARG A 167 1.69 5.95 8.93
N TYR A 168 0.63 6.52 9.51
CA TYR A 168 -0.71 5.98 9.38
C TYR A 168 -1.80 7.05 9.29
N SER A 169 -2.99 6.68 8.81
CA SER A 169 -4.21 7.46 8.89
C SER A 169 -5.40 6.59 9.29
N VAL A 170 -6.51 7.20 9.70
CA VAL A 170 -7.73 6.51 10.14
C VAL A 170 -8.94 7.05 9.38
N PHE A 171 -9.69 6.16 8.75
CA PHE A 171 -10.89 6.47 8.00
C PHE A 171 -12.14 5.91 8.65
N ASN A 172 -13.19 6.74 8.65
CA ASN A 172 -14.57 6.32 8.81
C ASN A 172 -15.28 6.45 7.45
N ASN A 173 -15.30 5.36 6.68
CA ASN A 173 -15.92 5.31 5.36
C ASN A 173 -17.46 5.43 5.39
N ALA A 174 -18.10 5.35 6.57
CA ALA A 174 -19.51 5.70 6.71
C ALA A 174 -19.73 7.22 6.66
N GLN A 175 -18.72 8.01 7.07
CA GLN A 175 -18.75 9.48 7.10
C GLN A 175 -17.92 10.09 5.95
N ARG A 176 -18.21 9.68 4.71
CA ARG A 176 -17.48 10.12 3.49
C ARG A 176 -17.46 11.64 3.26
N GLU A 177 -18.50 12.33 3.72
CA GLU A 177 -18.61 13.79 3.65
C GLU A 177 -17.64 14.50 4.60
N GLN A 178 -17.11 13.80 5.61
CA GLN A 178 -16.10 14.36 6.50
C GLN A 178 -14.75 14.38 5.79
N ARG A 179 -14.53 15.45 4.99
CA ARG A 179 -13.34 15.62 4.14
C ARG A 179 -12.03 15.79 4.91
N LEU A 180 -12.09 16.11 6.20
CA LEU A 180 -10.89 16.27 7.04
C LEU A 180 -9.99 15.03 7.02
N GLN A 181 -10.57 13.82 7.11
CA GLN A 181 -9.79 12.57 7.06
C GLN A 181 -9.00 12.43 5.75
N VAL A 182 -9.58 12.89 4.63
CA VAL A 182 -8.93 12.84 3.32
C VAL A 182 -7.83 13.89 3.23
N ARG A 183 -8.11 15.11 3.71
CA ARG A 183 -7.10 16.18 3.76
C ARG A 183 -5.88 15.75 4.57
N GLU A 184 -6.09 15.16 5.76
CA GLU A 184 -5.01 14.66 6.61
C GLU A 184 -4.22 13.53 5.94
N LEU A 185 -4.90 12.58 5.28
CA LEU A 185 -4.22 11.54 4.51
C LEU A 185 -3.35 12.14 3.40
N LEU A 186 -3.90 13.03 2.59
CA LEU A 186 -3.19 13.60 1.46
C LEU A 186 -2.01 14.49 1.90
N ASN A 187 -2.16 15.25 3.00
CA ASN A 187 -1.05 16.02 3.56
C ASN A 187 0.08 15.12 4.04
N LYS A 188 -0.22 14.01 4.73
CA LYS A 188 0.82 13.05 5.13
C LYS A 188 1.50 12.40 3.91
N ILE A 189 0.78 12.22 2.80
CA ILE A 189 1.35 11.76 1.54
C ILE A 189 2.24 12.85 0.92
N ASP A 190 1.84 14.13 0.98
CA ASP A 190 2.65 15.24 0.51
C ASP A 190 3.96 15.33 1.29
N ASP A 191 3.91 15.28 2.62
CA ASP A 191 5.09 15.27 3.49
C ASP A 191 6.01 14.08 3.17
N MET A 192 5.41 12.91 2.91
CA MET A 192 6.15 11.71 2.53
C MET A 192 6.82 11.85 1.17
N VAL A 193 6.15 12.46 0.17
CA VAL A 193 6.73 12.70 -1.15
C VAL A 193 7.85 13.74 -1.07
N GLU A 194 7.67 14.80 -0.29
CA GLU A 194 8.71 15.82 -0.06
C GLU A 194 9.95 15.22 0.62
N ALA A 195 9.76 14.39 1.64
CA ALA A 195 10.84 13.66 2.29
C ALA A 195 11.59 12.70 1.34
N ASN A 196 10.95 12.28 0.25
CA ASN A 196 11.55 11.50 -0.84
C ASN A 196 12.08 12.36 -2.00
N GLY A 197 12.24 13.67 -1.80
CA GLY A 197 12.80 14.58 -2.80
C GLY A 197 11.80 15.00 -3.90
N GLY A 198 10.51 14.78 -3.69
CA GLY A 198 9.47 15.06 -4.69
C GLY A 198 9.23 13.92 -5.68
N GLU A 199 9.93 12.81 -5.53
CA GLU A 199 9.91 11.69 -6.47
C GLU A 199 8.80 10.68 -6.17
N HIS A 200 8.52 9.83 -7.15
CA HIS A 200 7.63 8.68 -7.00
C HIS A 200 8.43 7.38 -6.99
N TYR A 201 7.82 6.32 -6.48
CA TYR A 201 8.42 5.00 -6.53
C TYR A 201 8.55 4.51 -7.98
N THR A 202 9.68 3.89 -8.34
CA THR A 202 9.94 3.46 -9.72
C THR A 202 10.01 1.94 -9.85
N SER A 203 9.77 1.44 -11.06
CA SER A 203 9.95 0.02 -11.39
C SER A 203 11.39 -0.46 -11.18
N ASP A 204 12.37 0.42 -11.37
CA ASP A 204 13.78 0.08 -11.13
C ASP A 204 14.06 -0.10 -9.63
N MET A 205 13.50 0.76 -8.78
CA MET A 205 13.58 0.57 -7.32
C MET A 205 12.96 -0.76 -6.89
N PHE A 206 11.86 -1.17 -7.54
CA PHE A 206 11.24 -2.46 -7.28
C PHE A 206 12.09 -3.65 -7.71
N ARG A 207 12.66 -3.60 -8.92
CA ARG A 207 13.56 -4.65 -9.44
C ARG A 207 14.86 -4.75 -8.62
N MET A 208 15.39 -3.62 -8.15
CA MET A 208 16.55 -3.60 -7.26
C MET A 208 16.25 -4.26 -5.92
N ALA A 209 15.09 -3.95 -5.31
CA ALA A 209 14.65 -4.59 -4.07
C ALA A 209 14.55 -6.12 -4.24
N GLU A 210 13.92 -6.59 -5.31
CA GLU A 210 13.81 -8.03 -5.61
C GLU A 210 15.19 -8.70 -5.76
N THR A 211 16.09 -8.07 -6.52
CA THR A 211 17.43 -8.61 -6.76
C THR A 211 18.22 -8.75 -5.45
N PHE A 212 18.18 -7.72 -4.61
CA PHE A 212 18.83 -7.73 -3.30
C PHE A 212 18.30 -8.87 -2.41
N ILE A 213 16.98 -9.02 -2.33
CA ILE A 213 16.33 -10.07 -1.52
C ILE A 213 16.73 -11.47 -2.02
N ARG A 214 16.80 -11.66 -3.35
CA ARG A 214 17.21 -12.92 -3.96
C ARG A 214 18.68 -13.25 -3.67
N GLU A 215 19.57 -12.26 -3.71
CA GLU A 215 20.98 -12.45 -3.38
C GLU A 215 21.20 -12.82 -1.91
N GLU A 216 20.52 -12.13 -0.99
CA GLU A 216 20.60 -12.42 0.44
C GLU A 216 20.08 -13.83 0.76
N GLN A 217 18.98 -14.26 0.14
CA GLN A 217 18.48 -15.64 0.27
C GLN A 217 19.47 -16.67 -0.25
N ASN A 218 20.11 -16.41 -1.40
CA ASN A 218 21.13 -17.30 -1.96
C ASN A 218 22.37 -17.39 -1.05
N ARG A 219 22.78 -16.29 -0.40
CA ARG A 219 23.87 -16.28 0.59
C ARG A 219 23.49 -17.11 1.80
N ALA A 220 22.31 -16.88 2.38
CA ALA A 220 21.80 -17.62 3.53
C ALA A 220 21.70 -19.13 3.25
N ALA A 221 21.23 -19.53 2.06
CA ALA A 221 21.13 -20.92 1.65
C ALA A 221 22.50 -21.61 1.50
N LYS A 222 23.51 -20.92 0.95
CA LYS A 222 24.89 -21.43 0.86
C LYS A 222 25.51 -21.60 2.24
N SER A 223 25.27 -20.67 3.15
CA SER A 223 25.72 -20.76 4.55
C SER A 223 25.02 -21.86 5.35
N ALA A 224 23.75 -22.15 5.03
CA ALA A 224 23.00 -23.26 5.63
C ALA A 224 23.42 -24.64 5.06
N ALA A 225 23.72 -24.74 3.77
CA ALA A 225 24.18 -25.97 3.13
C ALA A 225 25.56 -26.44 3.61
N GLY A 226 26.38 -25.54 4.17
CA GLY A 226 27.64 -25.88 4.86
C GLY A 226 27.45 -26.49 6.25
N LYS A 227 26.21 -26.53 6.79
CA LYS A 227 25.86 -27.18 8.05
C LYS A 227 24.87 -28.32 7.75
N ASN A 228 25.33 -29.56 7.92
CA ASN A 228 24.63 -30.81 7.63
C ASN A 228 23.12 -30.78 7.98
N PRO A 229 22.18 -30.79 7.02
CA PRO A 229 20.77 -30.52 7.30
C PRO A 229 19.97 -31.82 7.51
N ARG A 230 19.38 -31.98 8.69
CA ARG A 230 18.12 -32.73 8.87
C ARG A 230 17.02 -31.71 9.07
N GLY A 231 16.43 -31.22 7.97
CA GLY A 231 15.31 -30.28 7.98
C GLY A 231 15.26 -29.53 6.65
N GLY A 232 14.20 -29.74 5.87
CA GLY A 232 14.06 -29.18 4.53
C GLY A 232 14.05 -27.65 4.53
N SER A 233 14.95 -27.05 3.76
CA SER A 233 14.93 -25.62 3.44
C SER A 233 14.08 -25.42 2.18
N LEU A 234 12.98 -24.67 2.31
CA LEU A 234 12.17 -24.23 1.17
C LEU A 234 12.88 -23.04 0.51
N LEU A 235 13.57 -23.29 -0.61
CA LEU A 235 14.12 -22.25 -1.47
C LEU A 235 12.98 -21.63 -2.29
N TYR A 236 12.71 -20.35 -2.09
CA TYR A 236 11.77 -19.58 -2.93
C TYR A 236 12.42 -19.26 -4.28
N ARG A 237 11.65 -19.36 -5.37
CA ARG A 237 12.16 -19.23 -6.74
C ARG A 237 11.30 -18.25 -7.51
N PHE A 238 11.70 -16.98 -7.47
CA PHE A 238 11.07 -15.93 -8.27
C PHE A 238 11.12 -16.24 -9.78
N PRO A 239 10.02 -15.99 -10.51
CA PRO A 239 9.97 -16.21 -11.95
C PRO A 239 11.00 -15.32 -12.65
N LYS A 240 11.76 -15.91 -13.59
CA LYS A 240 12.62 -15.10 -14.48
C LYS A 240 11.71 -14.38 -15.47
N ILE A 241 11.67 -13.06 -15.40
CA ILE A 241 11.05 -12.23 -16.42
C ILE A 241 11.96 -12.27 -17.66
N LYS A 242 11.38 -12.57 -18.83
CA LYS A 242 12.06 -12.35 -20.12
C LYS A 242 11.97 -10.86 -20.42
N GLU A 243 13.13 -10.24 -20.63
CA GLU A 243 13.19 -8.92 -21.25
C GLU A 243 12.87 -9.12 -22.75
N ASP A 244 11.81 -8.48 -23.22
CA ASP A 244 11.52 -8.32 -24.66
C ASP A 244 12.04 -6.94 -25.12
#